data_AF-A0A244CPH6-F1
#
_entry.id   AF-A0A244CPH6-F1
#
_cell.length_a   1.000
_cell.length_b   1.000
_cell.length_c   1.000
_cell.angle_alpha   90.00
_cell.angle_beta   90.00
_cell.angle_gamma   90.00
#
_symmetry.space_group_name_H-M   'P 1'
#
loop_
_entity.id
_entity.type
_entity.pdbx_description
1 polymer ?
#
loop_
_entity_poly.entity_id
_entity_poly.type
_entity_poly.pdbx_seq_one_letter_code
_entity_poly.pdbx_strand_id
1 'polypeptide(L)'
;MNEPDDFCFRLETQRLLQLCRAQMKLSLQQSDTDVAQLTQSFQNLVDLCPQLEAIVKRLDLSSDEEIDALHQIMSTHVTQSIIAFQFYDRLSQQLNHVIDNLDLLGKLIQDNGTLADDNKWLELRSHILASYSMASEHVIHQAIMSGKGIEEALSLHQSSIDEQDDEIELF
;
A
#
# COMPACT_ATOMS: atom_id res chain seq x y z
N MET A 1 28.76 37.37 25.42
CA MET A 1 28.93 35.90 25.50
C MET A 1 27.53 35.36 25.33
N ASN A 2 27.14 35.07 24.07
CA ASN A 2 25.77 34.67 23.74
C ASN A 2 25.61 33.17 23.99
N GLU A 3 24.47 32.80 24.54
CA GLU A 3 24.07 31.46 24.97
C GLU A 3 24.26 30.40 23.86
N PRO A 4 24.58 29.14 24.22
CA PRO A 4 24.56 28.06 23.25
C PRO A 4 23.10 27.81 22.87
N ASP A 5 22.84 27.88 21.56
CA ASP A 5 21.62 27.42 20.92
C ASP A 5 21.39 25.95 21.33
N ASP A 6 20.47 25.70 22.27
CA ASP A 6 20.20 24.37 22.82
C ASP A 6 19.37 23.57 21.80
N PHE A 7 20.05 23.08 20.77
CA PHE A 7 19.45 22.26 19.74
C PHE A 7 18.98 20.93 20.33
N CYS A 8 17.69 20.84 20.62
CA CYS A 8 17.08 19.62 21.16
C CYS A 8 16.84 18.61 20.03
N PHE A 9 17.79 17.68 19.84
CA PHE A 9 17.69 16.62 18.83
C PHE A 9 16.35 15.86 18.87
N ARG A 10 15.78 15.61 20.06
CA ARG A 10 14.49 14.92 20.19
C ARG A 10 13.32 15.73 19.61
N LEU A 11 13.27 17.01 19.93
CA LEU A 11 12.23 17.90 19.42
C LEU A 11 12.36 18.05 17.91
N GLU A 12 13.60 18.11 17.40
CA GLU A 12 13.83 18.18 15.97
C GLU A 12 13.47 16.87 15.25
N THR A 13 13.83 15.71 15.81
CA THR A 13 13.37 14.41 15.29
C THR A 13 11.85 14.31 15.26
N GLN A 14 11.16 14.76 16.31
CA GLN A 14 9.69 14.80 16.33
C GLN A 14 9.13 15.68 15.21
N ARG A 15 9.67 16.88 15.02
CA ARG A 15 9.25 17.81 13.96
C ARG A 15 9.46 17.21 12.57
N LEU A 16 10.60 16.56 12.34
CA LEU A 16 10.89 15.88 11.07
C LEU A 16 9.95 14.69 10.84
N LEU A 17 9.65 13.89 11.86
CA LEU A 17 8.66 12.81 11.77
C LEU A 17 7.26 13.35 11.44
N GLN A 18 6.85 14.44 12.08
CA GLN A 18 5.57 15.11 11.80
C GLN A 18 5.51 15.68 10.37
N LEU A 19 6.63 16.22 9.87
CA LEU A 19 6.73 16.71 8.50
C LEU A 19 6.60 15.58 7.48
N CYS A 20 7.36 14.48 7.66
CA CYS A 20 7.27 13.30 6.81
C CYS A 20 5.84 12.73 6.80
N ARG A 21 5.21 12.66 7.98
CA ARG A 21 3.81 12.26 8.13
C ARG A 21 2.85 13.15 7.35
N ALA A 22 2.98 14.47 7.50
CA ALA A 22 2.12 15.44 6.81
C ALA A 22 2.27 15.34 5.28
N GLN A 23 3.51 15.18 4.79
CA GLN A 23 3.79 14.99 3.36
C GLN A 23 3.17 13.71 2.81
N MET A 24 3.36 12.57 3.49
CA MET A 24 2.75 11.30 3.05
C MET A 24 1.23 11.37 3.06
N LYS A 25 0.62 11.96 4.10
CA LYS A 25 -0.84 12.11 4.18
C LYS A 25 -1.38 12.97 3.04
N LEU A 26 -0.70 14.06 2.71
CA LEU A 26 -1.09 14.92 1.58
C LEU A 26 -0.98 14.17 0.25
N SER A 27 0.10 13.41 0.02
CA SER A 27 0.28 12.61 -1.19
C SER A 27 -0.81 11.53 -1.34
N LEU A 28 -1.22 10.88 -0.24
CA LEU A 28 -2.32 9.92 -0.24
C LEU A 28 -3.66 10.58 -0.59
N GLN A 29 -4.00 11.70 0.07
CA GLN A 29 -5.25 12.42 -0.20
C GLN A 29 -5.36 12.90 -1.65
N GLN A 30 -4.23 13.37 -2.22
CA GLN A 30 -4.15 13.75 -3.62
C GLN A 30 -4.41 12.54 -4.53
N SER A 31 -3.75 11.41 -4.25
CA SER A 31 -3.83 10.19 -5.05
C SER A 31 -5.20 9.50 -4.93
N ASP A 32 -5.86 9.55 -3.77
CA ASP A 32 -7.17 8.94 -3.54
C ASP A 32 -8.24 9.57 -4.44
N THR A 33 -8.13 10.89 -4.67
CA THR A 33 -9.05 11.62 -5.54
C THR A 33 -8.89 11.19 -7.00
N ASP A 34 -7.64 11.10 -7.47
CA ASP A 34 -7.32 10.73 -8.85
C ASP A 34 -7.72 9.27 -9.14
N VAL A 35 -7.49 8.38 -8.17
CA VAL A 35 -7.82 6.96 -8.30
C VAL A 35 -9.32 6.71 -8.16
N ALA A 36 -10.05 7.44 -7.31
CA ALA A 36 -11.50 7.32 -7.23
C ALA A 36 -12.17 7.72 -8.56
N GLN A 37 -11.70 8.78 -9.22
CA GLN A 37 -12.21 9.19 -10.54
C GLN A 37 -11.94 8.13 -11.62
N LEU A 38 -10.74 7.53 -11.59
CA LEU A 38 -10.38 6.49 -12.54
C LEU A 38 -11.21 5.21 -12.29
N THR A 39 -11.37 4.81 -11.03
CA THR A 39 -12.22 3.67 -10.61
C THR A 39 -13.65 3.86 -11.09
N GLN A 40 -14.24 5.04 -10.88
CA GLN A 40 -15.59 5.33 -11.35
C GLN A 40 -15.71 5.27 -12.87
N SER A 41 -14.69 5.76 -13.60
CA SER A 41 -14.67 5.70 -15.06
C SER A 41 -14.63 4.26 -15.58
N PHE A 42 -13.88 3.38 -14.90
CA PHE A 42 -13.85 1.95 -15.24
C PHE A 42 -15.10 1.20 -14.82
N GLN A 43 -15.70 1.51 -13.66
CA GLN A 43 -17.00 0.93 -13.30
C GLN A 43 -18.07 1.28 -14.34
N ASN A 44 -18.08 2.53 -14.84
CA ASN A 44 -18.96 2.92 -15.93
C ASN A 44 -18.68 2.10 -17.22
N LEU A 45 -17.42 1.79 -17.52
CA LEU A 45 -17.06 0.92 -18.65
C LEU A 45 -17.55 -0.52 -18.43
N VAL A 46 -17.39 -1.07 -17.23
CA VAL A 46 -17.95 -2.39 -16.85
C VAL A 46 -19.44 -2.42 -17.11
N ASP A 47 -20.15 -1.39 -16.67
CA ASP A 47 -21.62 -1.30 -16.78
C ASP A 47 -22.08 -1.10 -18.23
N LEU A 48 -21.24 -0.50 -19.09
CA LEU A 48 -21.50 -0.33 -20.52
C LEU A 48 -21.28 -1.62 -21.33
N CYS A 49 -20.38 -2.52 -20.90
CA CYS A 49 -20.11 -3.79 -21.59
C CYS A 49 -21.37 -4.63 -21.86
N PRO A 50 -22.20 -4.99 -20.86
CA PRO A 50 -23.40 -5.79 -21.09
C PRO A 50 -24.49 -5.03 -21.85
N GLN A 51 -24.51 -3.70 -21.78
CA GLN A 51 -25.43 -2.88 -22.59
C GLN A 51 -25.05 -2.93 -24.07
N LEU A 52 -23.75 -2.90 -24.36
CA LEU A 52 -23.22 -3.02 -25.72
C LEU A 52 -23.48 -4.43 -26.27
N GLU A 53 -23.28 -5.47 -25.45
CA GLU A 53 -23.62 -6.86 -25.78
C GLU A 53 -25.11 -7.03 -26.13
N ALA A 54 -26.01 -6.42 -25.34
CA ALA A 54 -27.45 -6.44 -25.60
C ALA A 54 -27.83 -5.73 -26.91
N ILE A 55 -27.14 -4.64 -27.25
CA ILE A 55 -27.35 -3.91 -28.51
C ILE A 55 -26.86 -4.74 -29.71
N VAL A 56 -25.68 -5.35 -29.62
CA VAL A 56 -25.11 -6.23 -30.65
C VAL A 56 -26.03 -7.42 -30.93
N LYS A 57 -26.49 -8.12 -29.88
CA LYS A 57 -27.44 -9.23 -30.01
C LYS A 57 -28.77 -8.81 -30.63
N ARG A 58 -29.27 -7.60 -30.33
CA ARG A 58 -30.51 -7.07 -30.91
C ARG A 58 -30.38 -6.70 -32.38
N LEU A 59 -29.19 -6.33 -32.82
CA LEU A 59 -28.89 -5.98 -34.22
C LEU A 59 -28.58 -7.20 -35.09
N ASP A 60 -28.59 -8.41 -34.53
CA ASP A 60 -28.25 -9.68 -35.18
C ASP A 60 -26.86 -9.65 -35.87
N LEU A 61 -25.94 -8.86 -35.31
CA LEU A 61 -24.52 -8.82 -35.69
C LEU A 61 -23.75 -10.05 -35.17
N SER A 62 -24.49 -11.08 -34.76
CA SER A 62 -24.14 -12.34 -34.07
C SER A 62 -23.11 -13.23 -34.78
N SER A 63 -22.52 -12.76 -35.89
CA SER A 63 -21.71 -13.57 -36.82
C SER A 63 -20.25 -13.12 -36.92
N ASP A 64 -19.88 -11.96 -36.37
CA ASP A 64 -18.51 -11.47 -36.49
C ASP A 64 -17.67 -11.91 -35.28
N GLU A 65 -16.79 -12.89 -35.49
CA GLU A 65 -15.71 -13.27 -34.55
C GLU A 65 -14.92 -12.05 -34.04
N GLU A 66 -14.86 -10.98 -34.83
CA GLU A 66 -14.21 -9.70 -34.46
C GLU A 66 -14.92 -8.98 -33.29
N ILE A 67 -16.25 -9.09 -33.19
CA ILE A 67 -17.02 -8.44 -32.10
C ILE A 67 -16.84 -9.21 -30.79
N ASP A 68 -16.89 -10.54 -30.85
CA ASP A 68 -16.65 -11.40 -29.69
C ASP A 68 -15.19 -11.26 -29.18
N ALA A 69 -14.22 -11.19 -30.09
CA ALA A 69 -12.82 -10.93 -29.75
C ALA A 69 -12.64 -9.57 -29.07
N LEU A 70 -13.28 -8.51 -29.59
CA LEU A 70 -13.21 -7.17 -28.99
C LEU A 70 -13.85 -7.13 -27.60
N HIS A 71 -14.96 -7.85 -27.39
CA HIS A 71 -15.60 -7.98 -26.08
C HIS A 71 -14.68 -8.68 -25.07
N GLN A 72 -14.02 -9.76 -25.48
CA GLN A 72 -13.09 -10.49 -24.61
C GLN A 72 -11.86 -9.65 -24.23
N ILE A 73 -11.31 -8.89 -25.18
CA ILE A 73 -10.22 -7.93 -24.94
C ILE A 73 -10.66 -6.84 -23.95
N MET A 74 -11.85 -6.27 -24.14
CA MET A 74 -12.39 -5.24 -23.26
C MET A 74 -12.61 -5.77 -21.83
N SER A 75 -13.24 -6.94 -21.69
CA SER A 75 -13.44 -7.61 -20.39
C SER A 75 -12.12 -7.88 -19.66
N THR A 76 -11.08 -8.28 -20.41
CA THR A 76 -9.75 -8.53 -19.85
C THR A 76 -9.11 -7.24 -19.34
N HIS A 77 -9.12 -6.17 -20.13
CA HIS A 77 -8.58 -4.87 -19.71
C HIS A 77 -9.29 -4.27 -18.51
N VAL A 78 -10.62 -4.41 -18.46
CA VAL A 78 -11.43 -4.00 -17.31
C VAL A 78 -11.03 -4.76 -16.06
N THR A 79 -10.88 -6.09 -16.16
CA THR A 79 -10.47 -6.93 -15.03
C THR A 79 -9.05 -6.58 -14.54
N GLN A 80 -8.10 -6.37 -15.46
CA GLN A 80 -6.75 -5.92 -15.13
C GLN A 80 -6.75 -4.55 -14.44
N SER A 81 -7.63 -3.65 -14.85
CA SER A 81 -7.77 -2.32 -14.24
C SER A 81 -8.33 -2.41 -12.82
N ILE A 82 -9.29 -3.32 -12.56
CA ILE A 82 -9.80 -3.59 -11.21
C ILE A 82 -8.68 -4.10 -10.30
N ILE A 83 -7.84 -5.03 -10.78
CA ILE A 83 -6.69 -5.55 -10.02
C ILE A 83 -5.71 -4.41 -9.67
N ALA A 84 -5.44 -3.50 -10.62
CA ALA A 84 -4.59 -2.33 -10.38
C ALA A 84 -5.17 -1.40 -9.29
N PHE A 85 -6.49 -1.25 -9.20
CA PHE A 85 -7.12 -0.48 -8.13
C PHE A 85 -7.05 -1.15 -6.76
N GLN A 86 -7.19 -2.48 -6.71
CA GLN A 86 -6.98 -3.23 -5.47
C GLN A 86 -5.54 -3.09 -4.98
N PHE A 87 -4.57 -3.07 -5.90
CA PHE A 87 -3.18 -2.76 -5.55
C PHE A 87 -3.04 -1.35 -4.97
N TYR A 88 -3.71 -0.35 -5.55
CA TYR A 88 -3.70 1.01 -5.02
C TYR A 88 -4.33 1.10 -3.62
N ASP A 89 -5.52 0.52 -3.41
CA ASP A 89 -6.18 0.52 -2.10
C ASP A 89 -5.27 -0.11 -1.02
N ARG A 90 -4.65 -1.23 -1.36
CA ARG A 90 -3.68 -1.89 -0.48
C ARG A 90 -2.46 -1.01 -0.17
N LEU A 91 -1.91 -0.34 -1.18
CA LEU A 91 -0.78 0.58 -1.00
C LEU A 91 -1.17 1.78 -0.12
N SER A 92 -2.37 2.34 -0.32
CA SER A 92 -2.91 3.42 0.50
C SER A 92 -3.06 3.00 1.97
N GLN A 93 -3.57 1.79 2.22
CA GLN A 93 -3.67 1.22 3.57
C GLN A 93 -2.29 1.05 4.22
N GLN A 94 -1.32 0.45 3.51
CA GLN A 94 0.06 0.32 4.01
C GLN A 94 0.68 1.67 4.39
N LEU A 95 0.53 2.69 3.55
CA LEU A 95 1.07 4.02 3.82
C LEU A 95 0.38 4.70 5.01
N ASN A 96 -0.93 4.50 5.19
CA ASN A 96 -1.64 4.97 6.38
C ASN A 96 -1.10 4.31 7.66
N HIS A 97 -0.81 3.00 7.64
CA HIS A 97 -0.16 2.34 8.77
C HIS A 97 1.23 2.91 9.06
N VAL A 98 2.04 3.20 8.03
CA VAL A 98 3.33 3.86 8.21
C VAL A 98 3.17 5.24 8.84
N ILE A 99 2.20 6.04 8.38
CA ILE A 99 1.87 7.36 8.94
C ILE A 99 1.52 7.26 10.44
N ASP A 100 0.70 6.29 10.83
CA ASP A 100 0.30 6.10 12.22
C ASP A 100 1.48 5.63 13.10
N ASN A 101 2.31 4.74 12.57
CA ASN A 101 3.53 4.26 13.24
C ASN A 101 4.52 5.41 13.51
N LEU A 102 4.69 6.35 12.57
CA LEU A 102 5.55 7.53 12.78
C LEU A 102 4.97 8.49 13.84
N ASP A 103 3.65 8.60 13.94
CA ASP A 103 2.99 9.43 14.97
C ASP A 103 3.20 8.83 16.37
N LEU A 104 3.05 7.51 16.51
CA LEU A 104 3.32 6.79 17.75
C LEU A 104 4.79 6.92 18.17
N LEU A 105 5.71 6.74 17.22
CA LEU A 105 7.15 6.93 17.46
C LEU A 105 7.45 8.37 17.91
N GLY A 106 6.88 9.37 17.23
CA GLY A 106 7.04 10.78 17.56
C GLY A 106 6.56 11.12 18.97
N LYS A 107 5.46 10.52 19.43
CA LYS A 107 4.96 10.65 20.81
C LYS A 107 5.89 9.98 21.83
N LEU A 108 6.40 8.79 21.49
CA LEU A 108 7.24 8.00 22.38
C LEU A 108 8.58 8.70 22.68
N ILE A 109 9.18 9.36 21.69
CA ILE A 109 10.46 10.07 21.86
C ILE A 109 10.32 11.44 22.56
N GLN A 110 9.10 11.95 22.73
CA GLN A 110 8.83 13.28 23.29
C GLN A 110 8.87 13.29 24.84
N ASP A 111 8.44 12.21 25.50
CA ASP A 111 8.42 12.10 26.96
C ASP A 111 9.60 11.24 27.46
N ASN A 112 10.33 11.74 28.47
CA ASN A 112 11.44 11.00 29.07
C ASN A 112 10.96 9.73 29.79
N GLY A 113 9.72 9.74 30.31
CA GLY A 113 9.11 8.58 30.96
C GLY A 113 8.76 7.47 29.96
N THR A 114 8.24 7.83 28.78
CA THR A 114 7.97 6.87 27.71
C THR A 114 9.24 6.36 27.04
N LEU A 115 10.24 7.23 26.88
CA LEU A 115 11.50 6.90 26.22
C LEU A 115 12.29 5.84 27.01
N ALA A 116 12.27 5.93 28.34
CA ALA A 116 12.96 5.01 29.23
C ALA A 116 12.17 3.72 29.55
N ASP A 117 10.95 3.57 29.01
CA ASP A 117 10.07 2.42 29.27
C ASP A 117 10.15 1.42 28.11
N ASP A 118 10.88 0.33 28.33
CA ASP A 118 11.04 -0.77 27.38
C ASP A 118 9.70 -1.39 26.95
N ASN A 119 8.67 -1.37 27.81
CA ASN A 119 7.37 -1.95 27.47
C ASN A 119 6.67 -1.14 26.37
N LYS A 120 6.80 0.19 26.38
CA LYS A 120 6.19 1.03 25.33
C LYS A 120 6.84 0.83 23.97
N TRP A 121 8.14 0.55 23.96
CA TRP A 121 8.84 0.16 22.74
C TRP A 121 8.38 -1.21 22.23
N LEU A 122 8.16 -2.17 23.13
CA LEU A 122 7.61 -3.48 22.76
C LEU A 122 6.17 -3.37 22.24
N GLU A 123 5.33 -2.54 22.87
CA GLU A 123 3.98 -2.25 22.39
C GLU A 123 3.99 -1.64 20.99
N LEU A 124 4.86 -0.64 20.75
CA LEU A 124 5.03 -0.05 19.42
C LEU A 124 5.44 -1.09 18.38
N ARG A 125 6.41 -1.95 18.69
CA ARG A 125 6.84 -3.04 17.79
C ARG A 125 5.71 -4.03 17.53
N SER A 126 4.95 -4.39 18.55
CA SER A 126 3.80 -5.29 18.40
C SER A 126 2.71 -4.65 17.55
N HIS A 127 2.48 -3.34 17.68
CA HIS A 127 1.52 -2.61 16.86
C HIS A 127 1.95 -2.57 15.38
N ILE A 128 3.22 -2.25 15.11
CA ILE A 128 3.80 -2.30 13.77
C ILE A 128 3.63 -3.70 13.16
N LEU A 129 3.97 -4.74 13.92
CA LEU A 129 3.83 -6.12 13.46
C LEU A 129 2.38 -6.49 13.16
N ALA A 130 1.43 -6.08 14.00
CA ALA A 130 0.01 -6.34 13.81
C ALA A 130 -0.62 -5.56 12.64
N SER A 131 0.01 -4.46 12.21
CA SER A 131 -0.41 -3.69 11.03
C SER A 131 -0.04 -4.36 9.70
N TYR A 132 0.90 -5.31 9.72
CA TYR A 132 1.23 -6.10 8.54
C TYR A 132 0.18 -7.15 8.28
N SER A 133 -0.22 -7.25 7.02
CA SER A 133 -1.30 -8.14 6.56
C SER A 133 -0.78 -9.27 5.69
N MET A 134 0.47 -9.19 5.20
CA MET A 134 1.12 -10.22 4.40
C MET A 134 2.19 -10.97 5.17
N ALA A 135 2.26 -12.29 4.94
CA ALA A 135 3.38 -13.13 5.37
C ALA A 135 4.74 -12.57 4.90
N SER A 136 4.78 -12.02 3.69
CA SER A 136 5.98 -11.46 3.08
C SER A 136 6.46 -10.16 3.78
N GLU A 137 5.57 -9.39 4.40
CA GLU A 137 5.93 -8.24 5.25
C GLU A 137 6.51 -8.69 6.59
N HIS A 138 5.98 -9.77 7.17
CA HIS A 138 6.51 -10.35 8.40
C HIS A 138 7.94 -10.88 8.23
N VAL A 139 8.27 -11.45 7.06
CA VAL A 139 9.64 -11.89 6.72
C VAL A 139 10.61 -10.71 6.73
N ILE A 140 10.24 -9.59 6.08
CA ILE A 140 11.06 -8.36 6.09
C ILE A 140 11.23 -7.86 7.53
N HIS A 141 10.14 -7.74 8.28
CA HIS A 141 10.19 -7.28 9.66
C HIS A 141 11.11 -8.18 10.52
N GLN A 142 10.98 -9.50 10.42
CA GLN A 142 11.82 -10.43 11.18
C GLN A 142 13.29 -10.33 10.77
N ALA A 143 13.58 -10.17 9.47
CA ALA A 143 14.94 -9.97 8.98
C ALA A 143 15.56 -8.69 9.56
N ILE A 144 14.85 -7.56 9.52
CA ILE A 144 15.31 -6.29 10.09
C ILE A 144 15.49 -6.40 11.61
N MET A 145 14.54 -7.01 12.31
CA MET A 145 14.63 -7.20 13.78
C MET A 145 15.74 -8.16 14.19
N SER A 146 16.18 -9.03 13.28
CA SER A 146 17.34 -9.92 13.48
C SER A 146 18.67 -9.24 13.12
N GLY A 147 18.64 -7.96 12.72
CA GLY A 147 19.82 -7.16 12.39
C GLY A 147 20.30 -7.29 10.93
N LYS A 148 19.51 -7.91 10.05
CA LYS A 148 19.83 -7.98 8.62
C LYS A 148 19.69 -6.60 7.97
N GLY A 149 20.50 -6.35 6.95
CA GLY A 149 20.41 -5.12 6.17
C GLY A 149 19.09 -5.04 5.38
N ILE A 150 18.68 -3.82 5.02
CA ILE A 150 17.45 -3.59 4.24
C ILE A 150 17.48 -4.36 2.91
N GLU A 151 18.62 -4.35 2.20
CA GLU A 151 18.77 -5.05 0.92
C GLU A 151 18.66 -6.58 1.06
N GLU A 152 19.17 -7.13 2.15
CA GLU A 152 19.07 -8.57 2.45
C GLU A 152 17.64 -8.97 2.80
N ALA A 153 16.93 -8.13 3.57
CA ALA A 153 15.52 -8.33 3.90
C ALA A 153 14.62 -8.28 2.65
N LEU A 154 14.90 -7.36 1.72
CA LEU A 154 14.18 -7.26 0.45
C LEU A 154 14.48 -8.43 -0.49
N SER A 155 15.71 -8.94 -0.49
CA SER A 155 16.07 -10.13 -1.27
C SER A 155 15.33 -11.37 -0.79
N LEU A 156 15.21 -11.57 0.54
CA LEU A 156 14.41 -12.66 1.12
C LEU A 156 12.92 -12.56 0.75
N HIS A 157 12.39 -11.35 0.66
CA HIS A 157 11.02 -11.11 0.24
C HIS A 157 10.77 -11.51 -1.21
N GLN A 158 11.68 -11.15 -2.12
CA GLN A 158 11.60 -11.55 -3.53
C GLN A 158 11.66 -13.07 -3.70
N SER A 159 12.57 -13.76 -3.00
CA SER A 159 12.62 -15.23 -3.04
C SER A 159 11.34 -15.89 -2.49
N SER A 160 10.72 -15.34 -1.45
CA SER A 160 9.45 -15.87 -0.91
C SER A 160 8.24 -15.61 -1.81
N ILE A 161 8.26 -14.58 -2.66
CA ILE A 161 7.20 -14.35 -3.65
C ILE A 161 7.35 -15.32 -4.82
N ASP A 162 8.57 -15.50 -5.32
CA ASP A 162 8.86 -16.44 -6.42
C ASP A 162 8.49 -17.89 -6.04
N GLU A 163 8.76 -18.31 -4.80
CA GLU A 163 8.37 -19.64 -4.29
C GLU A 163 6.84 -19.81 -4.12
N GLN A 164 6.08 -18.73 -3.87
CA GLN A 164 4.62 -18.79 -3.73
C GLN A 164 3.90 -18.80 -5.09
N ASP A 165 4.46 -18.14 -6.11
CA ASP A 165 3.92 -18.16 -7.48
C ASP A 165 4.14 -19.55 -8.12
N ASP A 166 5.31 -20.15 -7.90
CA ASP A 166 5.63 -21.52 -8.34
C ASP A 166 4.73 -22.60 -7.68
N GLU A 167 4.23 -22.38 -6.46
CA GLU A 167 3.34 -23.32 -5.76
C GLU A 167 1.88 -23.24 -6.26
N ILE A 168 1.47 -22.11 -6.87
CA ILE A 168 0.16 -21.93 -7.50
C ILE A 168 0.12 -22.55 -8.91
N GLU A 169 1.26 -22.69 -9.59
CA GLU A 169 1.36 -23.31 -10.92
C GLU A 169 1.40 -24.87 -10.91
N LEU A 170 1.29 -25.52 -9.74
CA LEU A 170 1.41 -26.97 -9.58
C LEU A 170 0.06 -27.73 -9.47
N PHE A 171 -1.06 -27.11 -9.84
CA PHE A 171 -2.40 -27.75 -9.85
C PHE A 171 -3.16 -27.56 -11.16
#